data_AF-A0A2A4XAQ7-F1
#
_entry.id   AF-A0A2A4XAQ7-F1
#
_cell.length_a   1.000
_cell.length_b   1.000
_cell.length_c   1.000
_cell.angle_alpha   90.00
_cell.angle_beta   90.00
_cell.angle_gamma   90.00
#
_symmetry.space_group_name_H-M   'P 1'
#
loop_
_entity.id
_entity.type
_entity.pdbx_description
1 polymer ?
#
loop_
_entity_poly.entity_id
_entity_poly.type
_entity_poly.pdbx_seq_one_letter_code
_entity_poly.pdbx_strand_id
1 'polypeptide(L)'
;MWAPYIEWTLDNTTYSGNPFDLVASVTFTHSDSDETHITEMFYAGGTNWKLRFTGTRTGLWSFNTTSSDPQLTGQTGTLTISINSNPTIKGFVTTSGNK
;
A
#
# COMPACT_ATOMS: atom_id res chain seq x y z
N MET A 1 4.75 -3.73 14.18
CA MET A 1 4.17 -5.03 13.77
C MET A 1 3.42 -4.79 12.47
N TRP A 2 3.75 -5.50 11.39
CA TRP A 2 3.36 -5.18 10.00
C TRP A 2 2.64 -6.33 9.28
N ALA A 3 2.21 -7.35 10.03
CA ALA A 3 1.69 -8.58 9.46
C ALA A 3 0.15 -8.65 9.52
N PRO A 4 -0.52 -9.12 8.45
CA PRO A 4 0.06 -9.44 7.13
C PRO A 4 0.26 -8.21 6.23
N TYR A 5 -0.39 -7.09 6.55
CA TYR A 5 -0.31 -5.83 5.80
C TYR A 5 -0.73 -4.66 6.69
N ILE A 6 -0.46 -3.45 6.23
CA ILE A 6 -1.07 -2.22 6.73
C ILE A 6 -2.10 -1.76 5.70
N GLU A 7 -3.28 -1.35 6.14
CA GLU A 7 -4.40 -0.97 5.29
C GLU A 7 -4.88 0.44 5.62
N TRP A 8 -5.15 1.23 4.59
CA TRP A 8 -5.85 2.50 4.71
C TRP A 8 -7.16 2.43 3.93
N THR A 9 -8.12 3.23 4.37
CA THR A 9 -9.39 3.46 3.66
C THR A 9 -9.49 4.95 3.34
N LEU A 10 -9.80 5.26 2.08
CA LEU A 10 -10.13 6.59 1.60
C LEU A 10 -11.60 6.63 1.20
N ASP A 11 -12.26 7.72 1.56
CA ASP A 11 -13.61 8.02 1.12
C ASP A 11 -13.54 8.79 -0.21
N ASN A 12 -14.18 8.25 -1.25
CA ASN A 12 -14.38 8.90 -2.52
C ASN A 12 -15.89 8.92 -2.82
N THR A 13 -16.45 10.11 -2.67
CA THR A 13 -17.84 10.49 -2.96
C THR A 13 -18.00 11.09 -4.36
N THR A 14 -16.89 11.38 -5.06
CA THR A 14 -16.88 11.98 -6.40
C THR A 14 -16.89 10.99 -7.54
N TYR A 15 -16.63 9.70 -7.27
CA TYR A 15 -16.69 8.68 -8.32
C TYR A 15 -18.07 8.62 -8.97
N SER A 16 -18.08 8.24 -10.24
CA SER A 16 -19.31 7.98 -10.98
C SER A 16 -19.08 6.84 -11.97
N GLY A 17 -20.17 6.20 -12.39
CA GLY A 17 -20.11 5.01 -13.24
C GLY A 17 -19.73 3.76 -12.45
N ASN A 18 -19.04 2.83 -13.10
CA ASN A 18 -18.61 1.58 -12.48
C ASN A 18 -17.34 1.81 -11.63
N PRO A 19 -17.39 1.63 -10.30
CA PRO A 19 -16.24 1.92 -9.43
C PRO A 19 -15.04 1.00 -9.66
N PHE A 20 -15.23 -0.16 -10.29
CA PHE A 20 -14.15 -1.08 -10.62
C PHE A 20 -13.34 -0.64 -11.85
N ASP A 21 -13.83 0.32 -12.63
CA ASP A 21 -13.11 0.88 -13.78
C ASP A 21 -12.21 2.07 -13.37
N LEU A 22 -12.37 2.58 -12.14
CA LEU A 22 -11.56 3.68 -11.63
C LEU A 22 -10.21 3.18 -11.10
N VAL A 23 -9.14 3.48 -11.85
CA VAL A 23 -7.77 3.15 -11.45
C VAL A 23 -7.24 4.20 -10.48
N ALA A 24 -6.70 3.73 -9.35
CA ALA A 24 -5.91 4.52 -8.44
C ALA A 24 -4.70 3.70 -7.98
N SER A 25 -3.51 4.31 -8.00
CA SER A 25 -2.25 3.69 -7.62
C SER A 25 -1.65 4.40 -6.41
N VAL A 26 -0.80 3.70 -5.68
CA VAL A 26 -0.05 4.21 -4.54
C VAL A 26 1.42 3.89 -4.73
N THR A 27 2.27 4.90 -4.67
CA THR A 27 3.72 4.74 -4.66
C THR A 27 4.21 4.90 -3.24
N PHE A 28 4.79 3.84 -2.68
CA PHE A 28 5.50 3.85 -1.41
C PHE A 28 6.99 4.02 -1.66
N THR A 29 7.65 4.86 -0.86
CA THR A 29 9.09 5.12 -0.95
C THR A 29 9.75 4.94 0.41
N HIS A 30 10.76 4.09 0.49
CA HIS A 30 11.58 3.92 1.69
C HIS A 30 12.57 5.08 1.82
N SER A 31 12.55 5.77 2.96
CA SER A 31 13.27 7.04 3.13
C SER A 31 14.79 6.91 3.08
N ASP A 32 15.36 5.78 3.50
CA ASP A 32 16.83 5.64 3.59
C ASP A 32 17.46 4.98 2.37
N SER A 33 16.68 4.27 1.54
CA SER A 33 17.21 3.46 0.43
C SER A 33 16.60 3.80 -0.92
N ASP A 34 15.64 4.73 -0.97
CA ASP A 34 14.84 5.07 -2.14
C ASP A 34 14.14 3.86 -2.80
N GLU A 35 13.94 2.77 -2.05
CA GLU A 35 13.22 1.60 -2.54
C GLU A 35 11.76 1.99 -2.77
N THR A 36 11.23 1.71 -3.95
CA THR A 36 9.85 2.06 -4.30
C THR A 36 8.99 0.83 -4.55
N HIS A 37 7.78 0.86 -4.01
CA HIS A 37 6.74 -0.15 -4.25
C HIS A 37 5.51 0.54 -4.79
N ILE A 38 5.00 0.06 -5.92
CA ILE A 38 3.78 0.60 -6.52
C ILE A 38 2.71 -0.48 -6.42
N THR A 39 1.58 -0.13 -5.82
CA THR A 39 0.41 -1.01 -5.70
C THR A 39 -0.85 -0.28 -6.15
N GLU A 40 -1.84 -1.03 -6.61
CA GLU A 40 -3.15 -0.45 -6.89
C GLU A 40 -4.03 -0.41 -5.63
N MET A 41 -4.91 0.58 -5.60
CA MET A 41 -6.05 0.63 -4.71
C MET A 41 -7.17 -0.26 -5.24
N PHE A 42 -8.11 -0.64 -4.37
CA PHE A 42 -9.29 -1.39 -4.77
C PHE A 42 -10.55 -0.80 -4.17
N TYR A 43 -11.64 -0.85 -4.94
CA TYR A 43 -12.96 -0.49 -4.44
C TYR A 43 -13.42 -1.48 -3.37
N ALA A 44 -13.87 -0.96 -2.23
CA ALA A 44 -14.24 -1.73 -1.06
C ALA A 44 -15.72 -1.56 -0.66
N GLY A 45 -16.56 -1.06 -1.57
CA GLY A 45 -17.99 -0.88 -1.35
C GLY A 45 -18.38 0.50 -0.82
N GLY A 46 -19.60 0.93 -1.14
CA GLY A 46 -20.09 2.27 -0.81
C GLY A 46 -19.27 3.33 -1.52
N THR A 47 -18.61 4.18 -0.74
CA THR A 47 -17.69 5.23 -1.21
C THR A 47 -16.24 4.92 -0.81
N ASN A 48 -15.93 3.66 -0.45
CA ASN A 48 -14.62 3.32 0.10
C ASN A 48 -13.66 2.76 -0.95
N TRP A 49 -12.44 3.30 -0.98
CA TRP A 49 -11.29 2.74 -1.65
C TRP A 49 -10.25 2.35 -0.61
N LYS A 50 -9.63 1.19 -0.79
CA LYS A 50 -8.62 0.68 0.14
C LYS A 50 -7.30 0.50 -0.56
N LEU A 51 -6.23 0.66 0.22
CA LEU A 51 -4.88 0.39 -0.21
C LEU A 51 -4.18 -0.45 0.86
N ARG A 52 -3.34 -1.38 0.43
CA ARG A 52 -2.57 -2.26 1.31
C ARG A 52 -1.10 -2.15 1.01
N PHE A 53 -0.31 -2.09 2.07
CA PHE A 53 1.14 -2.11 1.97
C PHE A 53 1.70 -3.26 2.78
N THR A 54 2.65 -3.97 2.19
CA THR A 54 3.45 -4.95 2.92
C THR A 54 4.90 -4.51 2.91
N GLY A 55 5.37 -4.00 4.05
CA GLY A 55 6.74 -3.53 4.18
C GLY A 55 7.76 -4.65 4.07
N THR A 56 8.58 -4.63 3.02
CA THR A 56 9.70 -5.58 2.80
C THR A 56 10.98 -5.13 3.49
N ARG A 57 11.06 -3.87 3.90
CA ARG A 57 12.22 -3.26 4.56
C ARG A 57 11.81 -2.54 5.83
N THR A 58 12.60 -2.72 6.88
CA THR A 58 12.46 -1.97 8.12
C THR A 58 12.94 -0.54 7.94
N GLY A 59 12.21 0.42 8.51
CA GLY A 59 12.52 1.84 8.38
C GLY A 59 11.27 2.65 8.10
N LEU A 60 11.48 3.94 7.83
CA LEU A 60 10.43 4.87 7.46
C LEU A 60 10.07 4.71 5.99
N TRP A 61 8.78 4.67 5.72
CA TRP A 61 8.21 4.74 4.38
C TRP A 61 7.25 5.92 4.31
N SER A 62 7.23 6.59 3.17
CA SER A 62 6.18 7.54 2.79
C SER A 62 5.38 6.98 1.62
N PHE A 63 4.17 7.50 1.41
CA PHE A 63 3.41 7.18 0.21
C PHE A 63 2.72 8.39 -0.38
N ASN A 64 2.45 8.31 -1.68
CA ASN A 64 1.60 9.23 -2.43
C ASN A 64 0.67 8.46 -3.38
N THR A 65 -0.57 8.90 -3.52
CA THR A 65 -1.55 8.28 -4.42
C THR A 65 -1.67 9.02 -5.75
N THR A 66 -2.09 8.32 -6.80
CA THR A 66 -2.34 8.89 -8.14
C THR A 66 -3.58 8.26 -8.75
N SER A 67 -4.49 9.09 -9.23
CA SER A 67 -5.72 8.68 -9.93
C SER A 67 -6.21 9.81 -10.84
N SER A 68 -7.11 9.49 -11.77
CA SER A 68 -7.92 10.49 -12.47
C SER A 68 -8.99 11.11 -11.57
N ASP A 69 -9.35 10.45 -10.46
CA ASP A 69 -10.31 10.98 -9.49
C ASP A 69 -9.61 11.91 -8.48
N PRO A 70 -10.15 13.13 -8.27
CA PRO A 70 -9.51 14.14 -7.42
C PRO A 70 -9.50 13.78 -5.93
N GLN A 71 -10.41 12.92 -5.45
CA GLN A 71 -10.42 12.49 -4.04
C GLN A 71 -9.44 11.34 -3.79
N LEU A 72 -9.10 10.57 -4.82
CA LEU A 72 -8.14 9.47 -4.72
C LEU A 72 -6.70 9.86 -5.07
N THR A 73 -6.47 11.00 -5.69
CA THR A 73 -5.13 11.47 -6.10
C THR A 73 -4.49 12.39 -5.05
N GLY A 74 -3.16 12.37 -4.94
CA GLY A 74 -2.41 13.30 -4.08
C GLY A 74 -2.53 13.03 -2.57
N GLN A 75 -3.10 11.90 -2.16
CA GLN A 75 -3.16 11.51 -0.76
C GLN A 75 -1.79 11.02 -0.31
N THR A 76 -1.35 11.47 0.85
CA THR A 76 -0.03 11.14 1.38
C THR A 76 -0.08 10.59 2.78
N GLY A 77 0.98 9.91 3.18
CA GLY A 77 1.14 9.44 4.55
C GLY A 77 2.53 8.87 4.80
N THR A 78 2.80 8.54 6.05
CA THR A 78 4.05 7.90 6.47
C THR A 78 3.75 6.72 7.37
N LEU A 79 4.67 5.75 7.38
CA LEU A 79 4.62 4.60 8.26
C LEU A 79 6.02 4.10 8.59
N THR A 80 6.17 3.49 9.76
CA THR A 80 7.45 2.87 10.17
C THR A 80 7.29 1.36 10.25
N ILE A 81 8.11 0.65 9.48
CA ILE A 81 8.21 -0.81 9.53
C ILE A 81 9.27 -1.19 10.56
N SER A 82 8.85 -1.76 11.68
CA SER A 82 9.77 -2.25 12.72
C SER A 82 10.20 -3.70 12.46
N ILE A 83 11.35 -4.09 13.02
CA ILE A 83 11.77 -5.50 13.08
C ILE A 83 10.64 -6.35 13.66
N ASN A 84 10.42 -7.52 13.06
CA ASN A 84 9.45 -8.46 13.59
C ASN A 84 9.95 -9.05 14.91
N SER A 85 9.23 -8.79 16.00
CA SER A 85 9.56 -9.33 17.32
C SER A 85 9.20 -10.80 17.48
N ASN A 86 8.36 -11.37 16.59
CA ASN A 86 7.99 -12.77 16.62
C ASN A 86 8.91 -13.61 15.71
N PRO A 87 9.80 -14.46 16.26
CA PRO A 87 10.75 -15.23 15.48
C PRO A 87 10.11 -16.33 14.62
N THR A 88 8.84 -16.69 14.83
CA THR A 88 8.15 -17.73 14.05
C THR A 88 7.54 -17.18 12.76
N ILE A 89 7.34 -15.86 12.65
CA ILE A 89 6.82 -15.22 11.45
C ILE A 89 8.01 -14.89 10.54
N LYS A 90 8.22 -15.72 9.52
CA LYS A 90 9.38 -15.63 8.61
C LYS A 90 9.24 -14.60 7.48
N GLY A 91 8.03 -14.09 7.26
CA GLY A 91 7.74 -13.22 6.12
C GLY A 91 7.52 -14.01 4.83
N PHE A 92 7.74 -13.35 3.69
CA PHE A 92 7.52 -13.95 2.37
C PHE A 92 8.52 -15.09 2.10
N VAL A 93 8.01 -16.14 1.45
CA VAL A 93 8.88 -17.16 0.85
C VAL A 93 9.63 -16.50 -0.31
N THR A 94 10.96 -16.55 -0.25
CA THR A 94 11.83 -16.19 -1.38
C THR A 94 12.27 -17.46 -2.10
N THR A 95 12.88 -17.32 -3.28
CA THR A 95 13.35 -18.47 -4.05
C THR A 95 14.32 -19.33 -3.22
N SER A 96 14.01 -20.62 -3.11
CA SER A 96 14.92 -21.66 -2.63
C SER A 96 15.22 -22.53 -3.84
N GLY A 97 16.48 -22.55 -4.28
CA GLY A 97 16.84 -23.10 -5.58
C GLY A 97 16.43 -24.57 -5.82
N ASN A 98 16.28 -24.90 -7.10
CA ASN A 98 16.88 -26.07 -7.72
C ASN A 98 17.41 -25.59 -9.08
N LYS A 99 18.66 -25.94 -9.40
CA LYS A 99 19.24 -25.77 -10.73
C LYS A 99 18.92 -27.01 -11.56
#